data_AF-A0A1A7XH46-F1
#
_entry.id   AF-A0A1A7XH46-F1
#
_cell.length_a   1.000
_cell.length_b   1.000
_cell.length_c   1.000
_cell.angle_alpha   90.00
_cell.angle_beta   90.00
_cell.angle_gamma   90.00
#
_symmetry.space_group_name_H-M   'P 1'
#
loop_
_entity.id
_entity.type
_entity.pdbx_description
1 polymer ?
#
loop_
_entity_poly.entity_id
_entity_poly.type
_entity_poly.pdbx_seq_one_letter_code
_entity_poly.pdbx_strand_id
1 'polypeptide(L)' 'YSDQRPSISGLRRKVYVFQSKKNYLHNFIQSIFSSIDLPDRQGATMVVGGDGRFFNRPVIEVIVQMAAANG' A
#
# COMPACT_ATOMS: atom_id res chain seq x y z
N TYR A 1 7.66 -10.74 1.36
CA TYR A 1 8.91 -10.14 1.87
C TYR A 1 8.93 -10.29 3.38
N SER A 2 10.01 -10.79 3.98
CA SER A 2 10.09 -11.01 5.44
C SER A 2 10.26 -9.73 6.25
N ASP A 3 10.69 -8.65 5.60
CA ASP A 3 11.01 -7.36 6.20
C ASP A 3 9.87 -6.32 6.13
N GLN A 4 8.68 -6.71 5.67
CA GLN A 4 7.47 -5.87 5.61
C GLN A 4 6.67 -5.92 6.91
N ARG A 5 7.34 -5.62 8.02
CA ARG A 5 6.72 -5.54 9.35
C ARG A 5 6.60 -4.07 9.75
N PRO A 6 5.39 -3.47 9.70
CA PRO A 6 5.20 -2.10 10.14
C PRO A 6 5.47 -1.98 11.64
N SER A 7 6.09 -0.89 12.07
CA SER A 7 6.20 -0.53 13.48
C SER A 7 4.97 0.30 13.91
N ILE A 8 4.96 0.82 15.14
CA ILE A 8 3.94 1.77 15.64
C ILE A 8 3.75 2.95 14.68
N SER A 9 4.81 3.34 13.95
CA SER A 9 4.79 4.45 13.00
C SER A 9 4.61 4.03 11.52
N GLY A 10 4.18 2.80 11.28
CA GLY A 10 4.02 2.20 9.96
C GLY A 10 5.30 1.58 9.36
N LEU A 11 5.22 1.19 8.10
CA LEU A 11 6.36 0.63 7.36
C LEU A 11 7.22 1.75 6.76
N ARG A 12 8.48 1.85 7.21
CA ARG A 12 9.44 2.84 6.71
C ARG A 12 10.67 2.16 6.11
N ARG A 13 10.94 2.48 4.84
CA ARG A 13 12.13 2.03 4.09
C ARG A 13 12.63 3.16 3.20
N LYS A 14 13.88 3.06 2.75
CA LYS A 14 14.43 3.96 1.73
C LYS A 14 13.59 3.83 0.44
N VAL A 15 13.36 4.95 -0.26
CA VAL A 15 12.55 4.97 -1.49
C VAL A 15 13.02 3.94 -2.52
N TYR A 16 14.34 3.79 -2.65
CA TYR A 16 14.95 2.79 -3.52
C TYR A 16 14.42 1.36 -3.28
N VAL A 17 14.09 0.98 -2.04
CA VAL A 17 13.53 -0.34 -1.74
C VAL A 17 12.16 -0.52 -2.38
N PHE A 18 11.30 0.50 -2.33
CA PHE A 18 9.97 0.45 -2.94
C PHE A 18 10.02 0.46 -4.48
N GLN A 19 11.03 1.11 -5.07
CA GLN A 19 11.20 1.22 -6.52
C GLN A 19 11.90 0.00 -7.14
N SER A 20 12.98 -0.47 -6.52
CA SER A 20 13.88 -1.47 -7.13
C SER A 20 13.47 -2.91 -6.83
N LYS A 21 12.87 -3.18 -5.67
CA LYS A 21 12.47 -4.54 -5.31
C LYS A 21 11.15 -4.88 -5.96
N LYS A 22 11.16 -5.87 -6.85
CA LYS A 22 9.99 -6.35 -7.60
C LYS A 22 8.79 -6.58 -6.67
N ASN A 23 7.68 -5.91 -6.93
CA ASN A 23 6.43 -6.06 -6.16
C ASN A 23 6.56 -5.75 -4.66
N TYR A 24 7.60 -5.05 -4.19
CA TYR A 24 7.70 -4.71 -2.77
C TYR A 24 6.54 -3.83 -2.34
N LEU A 25 6.29 -2.74 -3.06
CA LEU A 25 5.15 -1.88 -2.82
C LEU A 25 3.81 -2.63 -2.92
N HIS A 26 3.59 -3.32 -4.04
CA HIS A 26 2.35 -4.06 -4.32
C HIS A 26 2.02 -5.09 -3.25
N ASN A 27 3.01 -5.88 -2.81
CA ASN A 27 2.79 -6.91 -1.80
C ASN A 27 2.33 -6.29 -0.47
N PHE A 28 2.92 -5.16 -0.06
CA PHE A 28 2.53 -4.49 1.17
C PHE A 28 1.10 -3.91 1.07
N ILE A 29 0.77 -3.27 -0.04
CA ILE A 29 -0.58 -2.75 -0.29
C ILE A 29 -1.62 -3.88 -0.30
N GLN A 30 -1.32 -5.01 -0.98
CA GLN A 30 -2.21 -6.16 -0.98
C GLN A 30 -2.41 -6.72 0.43
N SER A 31 -1.36 -6.78 1.26
CA SER A 31 -1.48 -7.21 2.65
C SER A 31 -2.40 -6.29 3.47
N ILE A 32 -2.42 -4.98 3.19
CA ILE A 32 -3.36 -4.06 3.83
C ILE A 32 -4.79 -4.39 3.41
N PHE A 33 -5.08 -4.52 2.11
CA PHE A 33 -6.44 -4.89 1.64
C PHE A 33 -6.89 -6.26 2.13
N SER A 34 -5.96 -7.21 2.24
CA SER A 34 -6.24 -8.55 2.75
C SER A 34 -6.41 -8.61 4.28
N SER A 35 -6.07 -7.54 5.00
CA SER A 35 -6.34 -7.42 6.44
C SER A 35 -7.74 -6.90 6.77
N ILE A 36 -8.49 -6.49 5.74
CA ILE A 36 -9.90 -6.07 5.84
C ILE A 36 -10.74 -7.23 5.31
N ASP A 37 -11.76 -7.63 6.07
CA ASP A 37 -12.61 -8.75 5.69
C ASP A 37 -13.34 -8.48 4.37
N LEU A 38 -13.52 -9.52 3.56
CA LEU A 38 -14.13 -9.42 2.23
C LEU A 38 -15.51 -8.74 2.22
N PRO A 39 -16.43 -9.02 3.18
CA PRO A 39 -17.71 -8.33 3.21
C PRO A 39 -17.59 -6.84 3.54
N ASP A 40 -16.63 -6.47 4.40
CA ASP A 40 -16.47 -5.10 4.89
C ASP A 40 -15.78 -4.18 3.88
N ARG A 41 -14.97 -4.75 2.98
CA ARG A 41 -14.24 -3.96 1.97
C ARG A 41 -15.08 -3.64 0.73
N GLN A 42 -16.09 -4.45 0.40
CA GLN A 42 -16.86 -4.30 -0.84
C GLN A 42 -17.68 -3.01 -0.83
N GLY A 43 -17.40 -2.10 -1.76
CA GLY A 43 -18.06 -0.80 -1.84
C GLY A 43 -17.69 0.16 -0.70
N ALA A 44 -16.69 -0.17 0.11
CA ALA A 44 -16.19 0.69 1.15
C ALA A 44 -15.44 1.90 0.56
N THR A 45 -15.43 3.00 1.31
CA THR A 45 -14.63 4.18 0.98
C THR A 45 -13.35 4.18 1.80
N MET A 46 -12.19 4.27 1.16
CA MET A 46 -10.89 4.40 1.81
C MET A 46 -10.27 5.76 1.54
N VAL A 47 -9.68 6.36 2.58
CA VAL A 47 -8.95 7.62 2.47
C VAL A 47 -7.46 7.34 2.25
N VAL A 48 -6.89 7.92 1.20
CA VAL A 48 -5.45 7.85 0.91
C VAL A 48 -4.85 9.24 1.07
N GLY A 49 -3.85 9.37 1.94
CA GLY A 49 -3.17 10.63 2.22
C GLY A 49 -1.66 10.53 2.00
N GLY A 50 -1.02 11.67 1.76
CA GLY A 50 0.42 11.79 1.62
C GLY A 50 0.90 13.18 2.03
N ASP A 51 2.13 13.26 2.53
CA ASP A 51 2.79 14.50 2.98
C ASP A 51 3.59 15.22 1.88
N GLY A 52 3.35 14.87 0.61
CA GLY A 52 4.04 15.45 -0.56
C GLY A 52 5.47 14.96 -0.83
N ARG A 53 6.02 14.00 -0.06
CA ARG A 53 7.39 13.50 -0.32
C ARG A 53 7.54 12.84 -1.69
N PHE A 54 8.79 12.78 -2.15
CA PHE A 54 9.15 12.07 -3.37
C PHE A 54 8.59 10.63 -3.35
N PHE A 55 8.07 10.20 -4.50
CA PHE A 55 7.43 8.89 -4.73
C PHE A 55 5.99 8.74 -4.19
N ASN A 56 5.38 9.75 -3.56
CA ASN A 56 3.96 9.68 -3.17
C ASN A 56 3.03 9.48 -4.38
N ARG A 57 3.21 10.25 -5.45
CA ARG A 57 2.32 10.20 -6.62
C ARG A 57 2.30 8.80 -7.29
N PRO A 58 3.45 8.16 -7.60
CA PRO A 58 3.46 6.78 -8.06
C PRO A 58 2.82 5.79 -7.09
N VAL A 59 3.01 5.96 -5.78
CA VAL A 59 2.41 5.07 -4.76
C VAL A 59 0.89 5.20 -4.76
N ILE A 60 0.36 6.43 -4.84
CA ILE A 60 -1.08 6.69 -4.88
C ILE A 60 -1.70 6.04 -6.12
N GLU A 61 -1.06 6.15 -7.29
CA GLU A 61 -1.54 5.48 -8.52
C GLU A 61 -1.65 3.97 -8.34
N VAL A 62 -0.65 3.33 -7.73
CA VAL A 62 -0.67 1.89 -7.42
C VAL A 62 -1.78 1.55 -6.43
N ILE A 63 -1.97 2.34 -5.36
CA ILE A 63 -3.04 2.11 -4.38
C ILE A 63 -4.41 2.15 -5.06
N VAL A 64 -4.67 3.13 -5.92
CA VAL A 64 -5.96 3.25 -6.63
C VAL A 64 -6.21 2.06 -7.55
N GLN A 65 -5.20 1.64 -8.34
CA GLN A 65 -5.32 0.47 -9.20
C GLN A 65 -5.61 -0.80 -8.41
N MET A 66 -4.90 -1.00 -7.29
CA MET A 66 -5.08 -2.17 -6.44
C MET A 66 -6.40 -2.13 -5.65
N ALA A 67 -6.88 -0.95 -5.26
CA ALA A 67 -8.19 -0.78 -4.63
C ALA A 67 -9.30 -1.26 -5.57
N ALA A 68 -9.31 -0.76 -6.81
CA ALA A 68 -10.28 -1.15 -7.84
C ALA A 68 -10.23 -2.66 -8.16
N ALA A 69 -9.06 -3.30 -8.00
CA ALA A 69 -8.91 -4.75 -8.19
C ALA A 69 -9.36 -5.58 -6.97
N ASN A 70 -9.56 -4.98 -5.80
CA ASN A 70 -9.91 -5.69 -4.56
C ASN A 70 -11.40 -5.62 -4.18
N GLY A 71 -12.24 -4.91 -4.95
CA GLY A 71 -13.68 -4.83 -4.72
C GLY A 71 -14.12 -3.41 -4.46
#